data_AF-A0A925HPH4-F1
#
_entry.id   AF-A0A925HPH4-F1
#
_cell.length_a   1.000
_cell.length_b   1.000
_cell.length_c   1.000
_cell.angle_alpha   90.00
_cell.angle_beta   90.00
_cell.angle_gamma   90.00
#
_symmetry.space_group_name_H-M   'P 1'
#
loop_
_entity.id
_entity.type
_entity.pdbx_description
1 polymer ?
#
loop_
_entity_poly.entity_id
_entity_poly.type
_entity_poly.pdbx_seq_one_letter_code
_entity_poly.pdbx_strand_id
1 'polypeptide(L)'
;MKTPKQPTETTSNFSNHLKLLRTQKGFSQGELAARAGITRQAISAIESSLYLPTTAVALHLASVLACRVEDLFSLGIAEDIVEGKLIGHLPQRDMKASPIRVKVSTVGSKTVVRPVTGLGEMLSFTVPADGYVVEAHGQTSGAMVRVKLSRDRQAIEQAISVAGCDPAIFLAGEHMRRRKDQTSLVGWTMGSMAALRALQQGEVHVAGLHLFDPTTGESNLPFLRRVLKGSNYEVVTFATWEEGLLVRGGNPKSIRAVSDVADSSVTLVNREEGSGARLLLDQRLRAAGINYHQVRGYGTI
;
A
#
# COMPACT_ATOMS: atom_id res chain seq x y z
N MET A 1 10.86 -34.01 21.67
CA MET A 1 10.72 -32.98 20.61
C MET A 1 10.57 -31.63 21.29
N LYS A 2 11.57 -30.76 21.13
CA LYS A 2 11.57 -29.39 21.67
C LYS A 2 10.73 -28.51 20.74
N THR A 3 9.68 -27.90 21.27
CA THR A 3 8.94 -26.82 20.61
C THR A 3 9.87 -25.62 20.41
N PRO A 4 9.91 -24.99 19.23
CA PRO A 4 10.73 -23.80 19.03
C PRO A 4 10.13 -22.62 19.79
N LYS A 5 10.94 -22.00 20.65
CA LYS A 5 10.66 -20.70 21.27
C LYS A 5 10.45 -19.67 20.16
N GLN A 6 9.28 -19.03 20.14
CA GLN A 6 9.09 -17.77 19.45
C GLN A 6 10.02 -16.72 20.06
N PRO A 7 10.75 -15.91 19.28
CA PRO A 7 11.51 -14.79 19.80
C PRO A 7 10.53 -13.64 20.07
N THR A 8 9.95 -13.60 21.27
CA THR A 8 9.28 -12.41 21.79
C THR A 8 10.33 -11.48 22.40
N GLU A 9 10.97 -10.67 21.56
CA GLU A 9 11.67 -9.46 22.00
C GLU A 9 11.21 -8.29 21.14
N THR A 10 9.94 -7.92 21.30
CA THR A 10 9.55 -6.51 21.16
C THR A 10 10.16 -5.78 22.34
N THR A 11 11.38 -5.28 22.18
CA THR A 11 12.03 -4.39 23.15
C THR A 11 11.30 -3.04 23.12
N SER A 12 10.09 -2.98 23.69
CA SER A 12 9.43 -1.73 24.00
C SER A 12 10.31 -0.94 24.96
N ASN A 13 10.82 0.22 24.55
CA ASN A 13 11.67 1.07 25.37
C ASN A 13 10.82 1.66 26.53
N PHE A 14 10.76 0.95 27.65
CA PHE A 14 10.06 1.44 28.85
C PHE A 14 10.76 2.68 29.40
N SER A 15 10.06 3.81 29.37
CA SER A 15 10.52 5.09 29.90
C SER A 15 9.91 5.31 31.28
N ASN A 16 10.74 5.72 32.23
CA ASN A 16 10.37 5.90 33.63
C ASN A 16 10.78 7.28 34.13
N HIS A 17 9.80 8.10 34.46
CA HIS A 17 9.97 9.48 34.92
C HIS A 17 9.67 9.65 36.41
N LEU A 18 9.48 8.55 37.16
CA LEU A 18 9.08 8.57 38.57
C LEU A 18 10.05 9.41 39.43
N LYS A 19 11.36 9.21 39.24
CA LYS A 19 12.40 9.95 39.99
C LYS A 19 12.29 11.45 39.76
N LEU A 20 12.13 11.85 38.51
CA LEU A 20 12.04 13.25 38.10
C LEU A 20 10.80 13.92 38.71
N LEU A 21 9.62 13.30 38.53
CA LEU A 21 8.35 13.83 39.04
C LEU A 21 8.30 13.85 40.57
N ARG A 22 8.87 12.82 41.22
CA ARG A 22 9.02 12.80 42.69
C ARG A 22 9.88 13.98 43.17
N THR A 23 11.04 14.21 42.54
CA THR A 23 11.91 15.32 42.93
C THR A 23 11.29 16.69 42.68
N GLN A 24 10.49 16.86 41.62
CA GLN A 24 9.75 18.11 41.37
C GLN A 24 8.69 18.39 42.44
N LYS A 25 8.09 17.35 43.02
CA LYS A 25 7.17 17.48 44.16
C LYS A 25 7.89 17.63 45.51
N GLY A 26 9.22 17.62 45.52
CA GLY A 26 10.03 17.76 46.74
C GLY A 26 10.01 16.53 47.65
N PHE A 27 9.52 15.38 47.19
CA PHE A 27 9.44 14.18 48.02
C PHE A 27 10.74 13.40 48.02
N SER A 28 11.16 12.91 49.18
CA SER A 28 12.12 11.82 49.30
C SER A 28 11.49 10.49 48.85
N GLN A 29 12.32 9.49 48.55
CA GLN A 29 11.82 8.14 48.23
C GLN A 29 10.98 7.56 49.37
N GLY A 30 11.35 7.85 50.63
CA GLY A 30 10.60 7.38 51.81
C GLY A 30 9.23 8.04 51.96
N GLU A 31 9.13 9.34 51.69
CA GLU A 31 7.85 10.07 51.75
C GLU A 31 6.90 9.62 50.63
N LEU A 32 7.41 9.41 49.42
CA LEU A 32 6.58 8.89 48.33
C LEU A 32 6.12 7.46 48.65
N ALA A 33 7.01 6.62 49.19
CA ALA A 33 6.69 5.26 49.61
C ALA A 33 5.56 5.22 50.64
N ALA A 34 5.67 6.04 51.70
CA ALA A 34 4.66 6.14 52.75
C ALA A 34 3.31 6.61 52.21
N ARG A 35 3.29 7.61 51.33
CA ARG A 35 2.05 8.13 50.71
C ARG A 35 1.42 7.17 49.72
N ALA A 36 2.23 6.39 48.99
CA ALA A 36 1.78 5.41 48.02
C ALA A 36 1.49 4.02 48.62
N GLY A 37 1.69 3.84 49.94
CA GLY A 37 1.43 2.58 50.63
C GLY A 37 2.38 1.44 50.25
N ILE A 38 3.60 1.76 49.82
CA ILE A 38 4.62 0.77 49.42
C ILE A 38 5.94 1.00 50.15
N THR A 39 6.90 0.08 50.00
CA THR A 39 8.21 0.19 50.66
C THR A 39 9.13 1.18 49.94
N ARG A 40 10.06 1.82 50.68
CA ARG A 40 11.11 2.66 50.08
C ARG A 40 11.95 1.88 49.07
N GLN A 41 12.19 0.60 49.35
CA GLN A 41 12.90 -0.34 48.48
C GLN A 41 12.15 -0.54 47.17
N ALA A 42 10.81 -0.64 47.20
CA ALA A 42 10.00 -0.72 46.00
C ALA A 42 10.11 0.56 45.16
N ILE A 43 10.02 1.75 45.77
CA ILE A 43 10.26 3.02 45.05
C ILE A 43 11.65 3.04 44.41
N SER A 44 12.69 2.66 45.15
CA SER A 44 14.06 2.61 44.61
C SER A 44 14.19 1.63 43.45
N ALA A 45 13.59 0.44 43.55
CA ALA A 45 13.62 -0.57 42.49
C ALA A 45 12.84 -0.12 41.24
N ILE A 46 11.72 0.56 41.43
CA ILE A 46 10.97 1.18 40.33
C ILE A 46 11.81 2.28 39.69
N GLU A 47 12.36 3.22 40.45
CA GLU A 47 13.17 4.32 39.89
C GLU A 47 14.42 3.86 39.13
N SER A 48 15.00 2.73 39.53
CA SER A 48 16.13 2.10 38.84
C SER A 48 15.72 1.16 37.70
N SER A 49 14.43 1.07 37.38
CA SER A 49 13.87 0.15 36.37
C SER A 49 14.23 -1.33 36.57
N LEU A 50 14.54 -1.72 37.82
CA LEU A 50 14.76 -3.11 38.22
C LEU A 50 13.44 -3.86 38.46
N TYR A 51 12.36 -3.11 38.65
CA TYR A 51 11.02 -3.64 38.91
C TYR A 51 9.97 -2.81 38.18
N LEU A 52 9.16 -3.47 37.36
CA LEU A 52 7.98 -2.85 36.75
C LEU A 52 6.83 -2.87 37.76
N PRO A 53 6.25 -1.70 38.09
CA PRO A 53 5.14 -1.64 39.04
C PRO A 53 3.91 -2.35 38.49
N THR A 54 3.12 -2.97 39.39
CA THR A 54 1.78 -3.44 39.04
C THR A 54 0.88 -2.25 38.70
N THR A 55 -0.21 -2.49 37.98
CA THR A 55 -1.18 -1.44 37.63
C THR A 55 -1.68 -0.67 38.86
N ALA A 56 -1.92 -1.37 39.97
CA ALA A 56 -2.35 -0.75 41.23
C ALA A 56 -1.27 0.21 41.79
N VAL A 57 -0.01 -0.21 41.82
CA VAL A 57 1.10 0.63 42.29
C VAL A 57 1.28 1.85 41.38
N ALA A 58 1.18 1.68 40.06
CA ALA A 58 1.29 2.77 39.10
C ALA A 58 0.18 3.82 39.30
N LEU A 59 -1.07 3.38 39.50
CA LEU A 59 -2.22 4.26 39.76
C LEU A 59 -2.06 5.02 41.10
N HIS A 60 -1.58 4.35 42.14
CA HIS A 60 -1.32 5.01 43.43
C HIS A 60 -0.21 6.07 43.33
N LEU A 61 0.88 5.77 42.63
CA LEU A 61 1.95 6.74 42.43
C LEU A 61 1.48 7.96 41.63
N ALA A 62 0.69 7.74 40.56
CA ALA A 62 0.11 8.81 39.76
C ALA A 62 -0.81 9.72 40.59
N SER A 63 -1.65 9.10 41.42
CA SER A 63 -2.55 9.82 42.34
C SER A 63 -1.78 10.68 43.35
N VAL A 64 -0.75 10.12 44.03
CA VAL A 64 0.06 10.86 45.01
C VAL A 64 0.84 12.01 44.38
N LEU A 65 1.32 11.81 43.15
CA LEU A 65 2.07 12.83 42.41
C LEU A 65 1.16 13.80 41.63
N ALA A 66 -0.16 13.62 41.69
CA ALA A 66 -1.16 14.42 40.97
C ALA A 66 -0.82 14.56 39.48
N CYS A 67 -0.49 13.44 38.85
CA CYS A 67 -0.21 13.32 37.43
C CYS A 67 -0.93 12.09 36.89
N ARG A 68 -0.88 11.88 35.58
CA ARG A 68 -1.44 10.70 34.97
C ARG A 68 -0.39 9.56 34.96
N VAL A 69 -0.83 8.31 34.78
CA VAL A 69 0.08 7.14 34.83
C VAL A 69 1.12 7.17 33.70
N GLU A 70 0.74 7.70 32.55
CA GLU A 70 1.55 7.80 31.32
C GLU A 70 2.60 8.92 31.43
N ASP A 71 2.39 9.90 32.32
CA ASP A 71 3.42 10.86 32.71
C ASP A 71 4.55 10.18 33.50
N LEU A 72 4.22 9.17 34.33
CA LEU A 72 5.20 8.41 35.12
C LEU A 72 5.89 7.32 34.32
N PHE A 73 5.10 6.56 33.56
CA PHE A 73 5.54 5.36 32.86
C PHE A 73 4.98 5.36 31.46
N SER A 74 5.85 5.39 30.47
CA SER A 74 5.45 5.25 29.08
C SER A 74 6.18 4.10 28.44
N LEU A 75 5.45 3.33 27.64
CA LEU A 75 6.08 2.42 26.70
C LEU A 75 6.48 3.29 25.51
N GLY A 76 7.78 3.54 25.38
CA GLY A 76 8.32 3.99 24.13
C GLY A 76 7.89 2.98 23.08
N ILE A 77 7.13 3.44 22.09
CA ILE A 77 7.06 2.76 20.81
C ILE A 77 8.52 2.73 20.39
N ALA A 78 9.21 1.59 20.57
CA ALA A 78 10.48 1.37 19.90
C ALA A 78 10.21 1.78 18.47
N GLU A 79 10.91 2.79 17.98
CA GLU A 79 10.58 3.37 16.68
C GLU A 79 10.49 2.19 15.72
N ASP A 80 9.27 1.95 15.21
CA ASP A 80 9.01 0.76 14.43
C ASP A 80 9.59 1.03 13.05
N ILE A 81 10.91 0.86 12.97
CA ILE A 81 11.70 1.12 11.79
C ILE A 81 11.77 -0.17 11.01
N VAL A 82 11.31 -0.10 9.78
CA VAL A 82 11.47 -1.15 8.80
C VAL A 82 12.45 -0.70 7.73
N GLU A 83 13.28 -1.63 7.29
CA GLU A 83 14.12 -1.45 6.11
C GLU A 83 13.42 -2.09 4.91
N GLY A 84 13.41 -1.39 3.78
CA GLY A 84 12.78 -1.89 2.57
C GLY A 84 13.37 -1.29 1.30
N LYS A 85 13.07 -1.95 0.19
CA LYS A 85 13.50 -1.54 -1.14
C LYS A 85 12.57 -0.45 -1.66
N LEU A 86 13.13 0.70 -2.01
CA LEU A 86 12.42 1.80 -2.64
C LEU A 86 12.01 1.43 -4.07
N ILE A 87 10.74 1.64 -4.42
CA ILE A 87 10.22 1.55 -5.78
C ILE A 87 9.75 2.92 -6.23
N GLY A 88 10.30 3.41 -7.34
CA GLY A 88 10.09 4.77 -7.83
C GLY A 88 11.20 5.73 -7.39
N HIS A 89 10.89 7.02 -7.28
CA HIS A 89 11.87 8.05 -6.98
C HIS A 89 11.43 8.87 -5.77
N LEU A 90 12.38 9.18 -4.88
CA LEU A 90 12.15 10.15 -3.83
C LEU A 90 12.14 11.56 -4.43
N PRO A 91 11.22 12.45 -4.01
CA PRO A 91 11.22 13.83 -4.46
C PRO A 91 12.55 14.52 -4.08
N GLN A 92 13.02 15.43 -4.95
CA GLN A 92 14.20 16.23 -4.67
C GLN A 92 13.98 17.08 -3.42
N ARG A 93 14.97 17.08 -2.53
CA ARG A 93 14.91 17.68 -1.20
C ARG A 93 14.88 19.21 -1.26
N ASP A 94 13.87 19.80 -0.65
CA ASP A 94 14.07 20.89 0.32
C ASP A 94 13.92 20.29 1.72
N MET A 95 15.04 19.95 2.36
CA MET A 95 15.11 19.17 3.61
C MET A 95 14.39 19.77 4.83
N LYS A 96 13.84 20.98 4.72
CA LYS A 96 13.25 21.71 5.85
C LYS A 96 11.72 21.67 5.92
N ALA A 97 11.01 21.22 4.87
CA ALA A 97 9.58 21.52 4.77
C ALA A 97 8.61 20.38 5.16
N SER A 98 8.90 19.10 4.89
CA SER A 98 7.97 18.00 5.23
C SER A 98 8.60 16.60 5.15
N PRO A 99 8.20 15.65 6.02
CA PRO A 99 8.67 14.27 5.96
C PRO A 99 8.15 13.56 4.70
N ILE A 100 9.00 12.74 4.07
CA ILE A 100 8.61 11.99 2.86
C ILE A 100 7.69 10.84 3.27
N ARG A 101 6.43 10.96 2.86
CA ARG A 101 5.37 9.98 3.11
C ARG A 101 5.51 8.78 2.20
N VAL A 102 5.44 7.60 2.79
CA VAL A 102 5.52 6.34 2.04
C VAL A 102 4.43 5.37 2.45
N LYS A 103 4.16 4.47 1.51
CA LYS A 103 3.42 3.24 1.70
C LYS A 103 4.41 2.09 1.79
N VAL A 104 4.10 1.14 2.66
CA VAL A 104 4.94 -0.03 2.90
C VAL A 104 4.10 -1.27 2.62
N SER A 105 4.69 -2.26 1.96
CA SER A 105 4.04 -3.55 1.73
C SER A 105 5.06 -4.67 1.85
N THR A 106 4.68 -5.75 2.51
CA THR A 106 5.51 -6.95 2.62
C THR A 106 5.02 -7.96 1.60
N VAL A 107 5.90 -8.37 0.66
CA VAL A 107 5.60 -9.36 -0.39
C VAL A 107 6.55 -10.54 -0.23
N GLY A 108 6.02 -11.65 0.30
CA GLY A 108 6.86 -12.76 0.74
C GLY A 108 7.83 -12.30 1.83
N SER A 109 9.13 -12.43 1.60
CA SER A 109 10.18 -11.93 2.52
C SER A 109 10.69 -10.52 2.19
N LYS A 110 10.11 -9.85 1.18
CA LYS A 110 10.59 -8.54 0.72
C LYS A 110 9.71 -7.42 1.27
N THR A 111 10.34 -6.41 1.84
CA THR A 111 9.67 -5.15 2.19
C THR A 111 9.83 -4.15 1.03
N VAL A 112 8.71 -3.66 0.52
CA VAL A 112 8.63 -2.74 -0.60
C VAL A 112 8.14 -1.39 -0.10
N VAL A 113 8.84 -0.31 -0.48
CA VAL A 113 8.54 1.05 -0.05
C VAL A 113 8.24 1.91 -1.27
N ARG A 114 7.07 2.55 -1.30
CA ARG A 114 6.65 3.43 -2.40
C ARG A 114 6.31 4.82 -1.90
N PRO A 115 6.87 5.89 -2.48
CA PRO A 115 6.49 7.26 -2.16
C PRO A 115 5.02 7.50 -2.50
N VAL A 116 4.27 8.13 -1.59
CA VAL A 116 2.87 8.49 -1.85
C VAL A 116 2.78 9.52 -2.99
N THR A 117 3.81 10.35 -3.15
CA THR A 117 3.95 11.28 -4.29
C THR A 117 3.98 10.58 -5.65
N GLY A 118 4.43 9.32 -5.70
CA GLY A 118 4.44 8.51 -6.92
C GLY A 118 3.06 8.04 -7.38
N LEU A 119 1.99 8.30 -6.61
CA LEU A 119 0.61 7.96 -6.96
C LEU A 119 -0.10 9.09 -7.73
N GLY A 120 0.54 10.26 -7.90
CA GLY A 120 -0.03 11.45 -8.54
C GLY A 120 -0.28 12.60 -7.55
N GLU A 121 -0.15 13.85 -7.99
CA GLU A 121 -0.17 15.05 -7.14
C GLU A 121 -1.45 15.18 -6.30
N MET A 122 -2.62 14.96 -6.91
CA MET A 122 -3.91 15.04 -6.20
C MET A 122 -4.09 13.92 -5.16
N LEU A 123 -3.62 12.71 -5.48
CA LEU A 123 -3.73 11.55 -4.58
C LEU A 123 -2.74 11.61 -3.42
N SER A 124 -1.67 12.39 -3.57
CA SER A 124 -0.64 12.56 -2.54
C SER A 124 -1.20 13.08 -1.20
N PHE A 125 -2.27 13.88 -1.25
CA PHE A 125 -2.90 14.46 -0.07
C PHE A 125 -4.01 13.58 0.52
N THR A 126 -4.60 12.67 -0.27
CA THR A 126 -5.76 11.86 0.15
C THR A 126 -5.40 10.45 0.58
N VAL A 127 -4.26 9.91 0.13
CA VAL A 127 -3.83 8.54 0.45
C VAL A 127 -3.07 8.53 1.78
N PRO A 128 -3.54 7.86 2.85
CA PRO A 128 -2.84 7.82 4.14
C PRO A 128 -1.46 7.16 3.98
N ALA A 129 -0.44 7.68 4.68
CA ALA A 129 0.89 7.05 4.70
C ALA A 129 0.92 5.87 5.68
N ASP A 130 1.73 4.85 5.40
CA ASP A 130 2.01 3.80 6.38
C ASP A 130 3.25 4.15 7.23
N GLY A 131 4.07 5.10 6.77
CA GLY A 131 5.22 5.61 7.50
C GLY A 131 5.91 6.77 6.79
N TYR A 132 7.07 7.16 7.32
CA TYR A 132 7.91 8.24 6.80
C TYR A 132 9.35 7.77 6.64
N VAL A 133 10.01 8.19 5.56
CA VAL A 133 11.44 7.90 5.35
C VAL A 133 12.27 8.66 6.39
N VAL A 134 13.09 7.92 7.15
CA VAL A 134 14.06 8.49 8.10
C VAL A 134 15.48 8.48 7.54
N GLU A 135 15.81 7.48 6.72
CA GLU A 135 17.12 7.33 6.09
C GLU A 135 16.96 6.72 4.68
N ALA A 136 17.78 7.15 3.72
CA ALA A 136 17.74 6.64 2.36
C ALA A 136 19.16 6.53 1.78
N HIS A 137 19.52 5.32 1.33
CA HIS A 137 20.81 5.03 0.67
C HIS A 137 20.70 5.17 -0.86
N GLY A 138 20.03 6.24 -1.31
CA GLY A 138 19.75 6.51 -2.72
C GLY A 138 18.37 7.15 -2.92
N GLN A 139 18.16 7.78 -4.08
CA GLN A 139 16.90 8.46 -4.41
C GLN A 139 16.09 7.74 -5.51
N THR A 140 16.64 6.65 -6.05
CA THR A 140 16.10 5.95 -7.23
C THR A 140 15.64 4.54 -6.86
N SER A 141 14.82 3.97 -7.76
CA SER A 141 14.24 2.64 -7.59
C SER A 141 15.35 1.61 -7.37
N GLY A 142 15.21 0.79 -6.33
CA GLY A 142 16.20 -0.20 -5.92
C GLY A 142 17.04 0.17 -4.71
N ALA A 143 17.08 1.45 -4.32
CA ALA A 143 17.78 1.88 -3.10
C ALA A 143 17.12 1.30 -1.84
N MET A 144 17.92 1.02 -0.81
CA MET A 144 17.40 0.66 0.51
C MET A 144 17.06 1.92 1.29
N VAL A 145 15.89 1.91 1.93
CA VAL A 145 15.38 3.01 2.74
C VAL A 145 14.88 2.50 4.08
N ARG A 146 15.08 3.30 5.12
CA ARG A 146 14.53 3.06 6.45
C ARG A 146 13.30 3.92 6.64
N VAL A 147 12.23 3.29 7.08
CA VAL A 147 10.92 3.91 7.25
C VAL A 147 10.51 3.76 8.70
N LYS A 148 10.22 4.89 9.36
CA LYS A 148 9.51 4.89 10.63
C LYS A 148 8.03 4.70 10.36
N LEU A 149 7.48 3.58 10.80
CA LEU A 149 6.07 3.26 10.61
C LEU A 149 5.18 4.15 11.48
N SER A 150 4.05 4.55 10.89
CA SER A 150 2.96 5.27 11.53
C SER A 150 1.71 4.41 11.68
N ARG A 151 1.75 3.21 11.10
CA ARG A 151 0.68 2.21 11.11
C ARG A 151 1.23 0.92 11.72
N ASP A 152 0.34 0.14 12.33
CA ASP A 152 0.66 -1.17 12.89
C ASP A 152 1.36 -2.06 11.85
N ARG A 153 2.54 -2.60 12.21
CA ARG A 153 3.33 -3.51 11.39
C ARG A 153 2.54 -4.75 10.97
N GLN A 154 1.77 -5.36 11.88
CA GLN A 154 0.95 -6.52 11.58
C GLN A 154 -0.09 -6.18 10.50
N ALA A 155 -0.69 -4.99 10.55
CA ALA A 155 -1.64 -4.54 9.54
C ALA A 155 -0.99 -4.32 8.16
N ILE A 156 0.30 -3.95 8.12
CA ILE A 156 1.08 -3.84 6.88
C ILE A 156 1.42 -5.23 6.32
N GLU A 157 1.83 -6.15 7.19
CA GLU A 157 2.17 -7.53 6.80
C GLU A 157 0.96 -8.32 6.29
N GLN A 158 -0.23 -8.04 6.83
CA GLN A 158 -1.49 -8.63 6.37
C GLN A 158 -2.07 -7.96 5.12
N ALA A 159 -1.40 -6.92 4.57
CA ALA A 159 -1.91 -6.20 3.42
C ALA A 159 -1.57 -6.90 2.09
N ILE A 160 -2.60 -7.19 1.29
CA ILE A 160 -2.44 -7.68 -0.08
C ILE A 160 -2.16 -6.49 -1.00
N SER A 161 -0.89 -6.33 -1.37
CA SER A 161 -0.50 -5.42 -2.45
C SER A 161 -0.93 -5.93 -3.83
N VAL A 162 -1.67 -5.10 -4.58
CA VAL A 162 -2.15 -5.40 -5.94
C VAL A 162 -1.74 -4.27 -6.89
N ALA A 163 -1.29 -4.57 -8.11
CA ALA A 163 -1.04 -3.58 -9.16
C ALA A 163 -1.97 -3.79 -10.35
N GLY A 164 -2.45 -2.70 -10.95
CA GLY A 164 -3.31 -2.73 -12.14
C GLY A 164 -4.12 -1.46 -12.27
N CYS A 165 -4.84 -1.28 -13.37
CA CYS A 165 -5.65 -0.09 -13.63
C CYS A 165 -7.16 -0.31 -13.53
N ASP A 166 -7.60 -1.53 -13.21
CA ASP A 166 -9.02 -1.83 -13.04
C ASP A 166 -9.54 -1.30 -11.69
N PRO A 167 -10.51 -0.36 -11.69
CA PRO A 167 -11.07 0.17 -10.46
C PRO A 167 -11.81 -0.87 -9.59
N ALA A 168 -12.25 -1.99 -10.18
CA ALA A 168 -12.96 -3.05 -9.47
C ALA A 168 -12.14 -3.67 -8.34
N ILE A 169 -10.80 -3.64 -8.43
CA ILE A 169 -9.93 -4.14 -7.37
C ILE A 169 -10.06 -3.31 -6.08
N PHE A 170 -10.26 -2.00 -6.20
CA PHE A 170 -10.45 -1.11 -5.05
C PHE A 170 -11.82 -1.31 -4.42
N LEU A 171 -12.84 -1.59 -5.23
CA LEU A 171 -14.18 -1.97 -4.74
C LEU A 171 -14.13 -3.32 -3.99
N ALA A 172 -13.38 -4.29 -4.51
CA ALA A 172 -13.16 -5.57 -3.83
C ALA A 172 -12.45 -5.37 -2.48
N GLY A 173 -11.43 -4.50 -2.44
CA GLY A 173 -10.74 -4.14 -1.20
C GLY A 173 -11.67 -3.54 -0.15
N GLU A 174 -12.56 -2.63 -0.55
CA GLU A 174 -13.56 -2.05 0.35
C GLU A 174 -14.57 -3.08 0.86
N HIS A 175 -15.00 -4.00 0.00
CA HIS A 175 -15.91 -5.08 0.39
C HIS A 175 -15.28 -6.02 1.44
N MET A 176 -14.00 -6.37 1.28
CA MET A 176 -13.25 -7.16 2.28
C MET A 176 -13.18 -6.42 3.62
N ARG A 177 -12.83 -5.13 3.60
CA ARG A 177 -12.75 -4.29 4.81
C ARG A 177 -14.08 -4.27 5.58
N ARG A 178 -15.22 -4.18 4.90
CA ARG A 178 -16.56 -4.18 5.53
C ARG A 178 -16.90 -5.49 6.23
N ARG A 179 -16.33 -6.61 5.81
CA ARG A 179 -16.54 -7.92 6.44
C ARG A 179 -15.67 -8.14 7.70
N LYS A 180 -14.97 -7.09 8.18
CA LYS A 180 -14.02 -7.14 9.30
C LYS A 180 -12.91 -8.18 9.08
N ASP A 181 -12.57 -8.44 7.83
CA ASP A 181 -11.35 -9.17 7.54
C ASP A 181 -10.16 -8.32 8.01
N GLN A 182 -9.20 -8.93 8.70
CA GLN A 182 -7.97 -8.24 9.09
C GLN A 182 -7.09 -7.95 7.86
N THR A 183 -7.31 -8.67 6.77
CA THR A 183 -6.64 -8.45 5.49
C THR A 183 -7.12 -7.16 4.83
N SER A 184 -6.17 -6.30 4.47
CA SER A 184 -6.42 -5.06 3.73
C SER A 184 -5.84 -5.13 2.32
N LEU A 185 -6.44 -4.43 1.36
CA LEU A 185 -5.93 -4.37 -0.01
C LEU A 185 -5.23 -3.02 -0.24
N VAL A 186 -4.02 -3.06 -0.80
CA VAL A 186 -3.27 -1.86 -1.20
C VAL A 186 -3.10 -1.90 -2.71
N GLY A 187 -3.87 -1.06 -3.41
CA GLY A 187 -3.87 -0.98 -4.87
C GLY A 187 -2.87 0.03 -5.40
N TRP A 188 -2.14 -0.37 -6.44
CA TRP A 188 -1.19 0.43 -7.19
C TRP A 188 -1.69 0.63 -8.61
N THR A 189 -2.22 1.83 -8.88
CA THR A 189 -2.76 2.15 -10.20
C THR A 189 -1.65 2.25 -11.24
N MET A 190 -1.58 1.29 -12.15
CA MET A 190 -0.60 1.28 -13.25
C MET A 190 -1.08 0.39 -14.40
N GLY A 191 -0.49 0.57 -15.59
CA GLY A 191 -0.82 -0.24 -16.77
C GLY A 191 -0.41 -1.71 -16.63
N SER A 192 -1.12 -2.59 -17.34
CA SER A 192 -0.96 -4.06 -17.24
C SER A 192 0.49 -4.56 -17.39
N MET A 193 1.27 -4.03 -18.34
CA MET A 193 2.68 -4.45 -18.49
C MET A 193 3.56 -4.03 -17.32
N ALA A 194 3.28 -2.88 -16.69
CA ALA A 194 3.99 -2.44 -15.48
C ALA A 194 3.60 -3.32 -14.28
N ALA A 195 2.30 -3.62 -14.13
CA ALA A 195 1.80 -4.51 -13.10
C ALA A 195 2.42 -5.92 -13.21
N LEU A 196 2.51 -6.47 -14.43
CA LEU A 196 3.12 -7.78 -14.67
C LEU A 196 4.62 -7.81 -14.32
N ARG A 197 5.36 -6.74 -14.60
CA ARG A 197 6.77 -6.63 -14.20
C ARG A 197 6.94 -6.48 -12.69
N ALA A 198 6.07 -5.70 -12.04
CA ALA A 198 6.06 -5.57 -10.59
C ALA A 198 5.83 -6.94 -9.91
N LEU A 199 4.93 -7.77 -10.47
CA LEU A 199 4.71 -9.14 -10.01
C LEU A 199 5.97 -10.00 -10.23
N GLN A 200 6.58 -9.96 -11.42
CA GLN A 200 7.82 -10.68 -11.72
C GLN A 200 8.95 -10.35 -10.73
N GLN A 201 9.05 -9.07 -10.33
CA GLN A 201 10.07 -8.57 -9.42
C GLN A 201 9.75 -8.87 -7.93
N GLY A 202 8.56 -9.39 -7.64
CA GLY A 202 8.07 -9.66 -6.30
C GLY A 202 7.77 -8.38 -5.52
N GLU A 203 7.27 -7.35 -6.20
CA GLU A 203 6.95 -6.05 -5.60
C GLU A 203 5.45 -5.87 -5.28
N VAL A 204 4.63 -6.81 -5.75
CA VAL A 204 3.19 -6.94 -5.47
C VAL A 204 2.82 -8.42 -5.41
N HIS A 205 1.71 -8.74 -4.74
CA HIS A 205 1.19 -10.11 -4.69
C HIS A 205 0.37 -10.45 -5.92
N VAL A 206 -0.38 -9.47 -6.44
CA VAL A 206 -1.34 -9.66 -7.54
C VAL A 206 -1.11 -8.60 -8.61
N ALA A 207 -1.18 -9.01 -9.88
CA ALA A 207 -1.23 -8.11 -11.02
C ALA A 207 -2.54 -8.28 -11.77
N GLY A 208 -3.33 -7.20 -11.88
CA GLY A 208 -4.49 -7.11 -12.76
C GLY A 208 -4.05 -6.85 -14.19
N LEU A 209 -4.54 -7.66 -15.13
CA LEU A 209 -4.12 -7.64 -16.52
C LEU A 209 -5.31 -7.67 -17.47
N HIS A 210 -5.18 -6.92 -18.57
CA HIS A 210 -6.11 -6.93 -19.70
C HIS A 210 -5.34 -6.67 -21.00
N LEU A 211 -4.32 -7.50 -21.21
CA LEU A 211 -3.45 -7.47 -22.38
C LEU A 211 -3.99 -8.39 -23.46
N PHE A 212 -3.88 -7.97 -24.71
CA PHE A 212 -4.28 -8.75 -25.86
C PHE A 212 -3.10 -8.91 -26.82
N ASP A 213 -2.83 -10.14 -27.25
CA ASP A 213 -1.79 -10.43 -28.24
C ASP A 213 -2.44 -10.64 -29.62
N PRO A 214 -2.27 -9.71 -30.57
CA PRO A 214 -2.87 -9.82 -31.90
C PRO A 214 -2.30 -10.95 -32.75
N THR A 215 -1.11 -11.47 -32.40
CA THR A 215 -0.44 -12.53 -33.16
C THR A 215 -1.05 -13.90 -32.85
N THR A 216 -1.28 -14.17 -31.56
CA THR A 216 -1.85 -15.44 -31.09
C THR A 216 -3.37 -15.38 -30.95
N GLY A 217 -3.96 -14.19 -30.85
CA GLY A 217 -5.38 -13.99 -30.55
C GLY A 217 -5.74 -14.29 -29.09
N GLU A 218 -4.75 -14.59 -28.23
CA GLU A 218 -4.97 -14.88 -26.81
C GLU A 218 -4.81 -13.61 -25.97
N SER A 219 -5.66 -13.49 -24.94
CA SER A 219 -5.50 -12.47 -23.89
C SER A 219 -4.61 -12.97 -22.77
N ASN A 220 -3.75 -12.09 -22.24
CA ASN A 220 -2.91 -12.24 -21.05
C ASN A 220 -1.86 -13.38 -21.09
N LEU A 221 -2.24 -14.62 -21.41
CA LEU A 221 -1.40 -15.82 -21.32
C LEU A 221 -0.07 -15.72 -22.08
N PRO A 222 -0.01 -15.20 -23.32
CA PRO A 222 1.27 -15.04 -24.03
C PRO A 222 2.24 -14.12 -23.27
N PHE A 223 1.73 -13.06 -22.65
CA PHE A 223 2.53 -12.13 -21.84
C PHE A 223 3.01 -12.77 -20.55
N LEU A 224 2.16 -13.55 -19.87
CA LEU A 224 2.52 -14.29 -18.66
C LEU A 224 3.63 -15.30 -18.95
N ARG A 225 3.48 -16.13 -19.99
CA ARG A 225 4.47 -17.14 -20.41
C ARG A 225 5.83 -16.51 -20.73
N ARG A 226 5.84 -15.30 -21.29
CA ARG A 226 7.07 -14.57 -21.62
C ARG A 226 7.71 -13.89 -20.41
N VAL A 227 6.93 -13.20 -19.58
CA VAL A 227 7.47 -12.36 -18.49
C VAL A 227 7.71 -13.16 -17.21
N LEU A 228 6.82 -14.07 -16.85
CA LEU A 228 6.92 -14.90 -15.63
C LEU A 228 7.57 -16.25 -15.91
N LYS A 229 8.40 -16.34 -16.95
CA LYS A 229 9.10 -17.58 -17.32
C LYS A 229 9.99 -18.02 -16.15
N GLY A 230 9.75 -19.24 -15.64
CA GLY A 230 10.49 -19.80 -14.52
C GLY A 230 9.96 -19.40 -13.14
N SER A 231 8.85 -18.65 -13.06
CA SER A 231 8.17 -18.34 -11.81
C SER A 231 6.93 -19.21 -11.63
N ASN A 232 6.59 -19.53 -10.37
CA ASN A 232 5.29 -20.12 -10.04
C ASN A 232 4.26 -18.99 -9.91
N TYR A 233 3.14 -19.11 -10.64
CA TYR A 233 2.04 -18.15 -10.59
C TYR A 233 0.71 -18.86 -10.82
N GLU A 234 -0.36 -18.27 -10.29
CA GLU A 234 -1.74 -18.68 -10.55
C GLU A 234 -2.44 -17.61 -11.39
N VAL A 235 -3.33 -18.05 -12.28
CA VAL A 235 -4.13 -17.18 -13.13
C VAL A 235 -5.59 -17.33 -12.74
N VAL A 236 -6.19 -16.23 -12.29
CA VAL A 236 -7.61 -16.18 -11.97
C VAL A 236 -8.27 -15.21 -12.95
N THR A 237 -9.23 -15.72 -13.73
CA THR A 237 -10.09 -14.87 -14.54
C THR A 237 -11.06 -14.13 -13.62
N PHE A 238 -10.74 -12.86 -13.34
CA PHE A 238 -11.56 -12.03 -12.45
C PHE A 238 -12.89 -11.62 -13.09
N ALA A 239 -12.83 -11.19 -14.35
CA ALA A 239 -13.99 -10.79 -15.14
C ALA A 239 -13.74 -11.08 -16.62
N THR A 240 -14.83 -11.28 -17.34
CA THR A 240 -14.88 -11.23 -18.80
C THR A 240 -15.80 -10.10 -19.20
N TRP A 241 -15.41 -9.29 -20.16
CA TRP A 241 -16.27 -8.27 -20.75
C TRP A 241 -16.32 -8.45 -22.26
N GLU A 242 -17.42 -7.97 -22.84
CA GLU A 242 -17.57 -7.85 -24.28
C GLU A 242 -17.32 -6.40 -24.66
N GLU A 243 -16.42 -6.20 -25.62
CA GLU A 243 -16.15 -4.90 -26.20
C GLU A 243 -16.82 -4.82 -27.56
N GLY A 244 -17.51 -3.70 -27.82
CA GLY A 244 -18.31 -3.53 -29.02
C GLY A 244 -18.62 -2.07 -29.33
N LEU A 245 -19.43 -1.88 -30.36
CA LEU A 245 -19.84 -0.57 -30.82
C LEU A 245 -21.06 -0.10 -30.03
N LEU A 246 -20.94 1.05 -29.36
CA LEU A 246 -22.10 1.71 -28.77
C LEU A 246 -22.81 2.54 -29.86
N VAL A 247 -24.09 2.25 -30.09
CA VAL A 247 -24.90 2.91 -31.12
C VAL A 247 -26.08 3.66 -30.51
N ARG A 248 -26.62 4.62 -31.26
CA ARG A 248 -27.87 5.30 -30.87
C ARG A 248 -29.01 4.28 -30.73
N GLY A 249 -29.89 4.50 -29.75
CA GLY A 249 -31.11 3.71 -29.57
C GLY A 249 -31.90 3.55 -30.86
N GLY A 250 -32.37 2.33 -31.13
CA GLY A 250 -33.04 1.94 -32.38
C GLY A 250 -32.10 1.62 -33.55
N ASN A 251 -30.78 1.84 -33.41
CA ASN A 251 -29.75 1.55 -34.41
C ASN A 251 -30.15 2.01 -35.83
N PRO A 252 -30.40 3.31 -36.05
CA PRO A 252 -30.97 3.82 -37.31
C PRO A 252 -30.06 3.59 -38.54
N LYS A 253 -28.76 3.35 -38.32
CA LYS A 253 -27.78 3.06 -39.37
C LYS A 253 -27.49 1.57 -39.52
N SER A 254 -28.23 0.71 -38.82
CA SER A 254 -28.11 -0.75 -38.86
C SER A 254 -26.68 -1.28 -38.63
N ILE A 255 -25.90 -0.62 -37.77
CA ILE A 255 -24.52 -1.00 -37.45
C ILE A 255 -24.54 -2.30 -36.63
N ARG A 256 -23.93 -3.37 -37.15
CA ARG A 256 -23.86 -4.71 -36.53
C ARG A 256 -22.45 -5.28 -36.49
N ALA A 257 -21.53 -4.75 -37.30
CA ALA A 257 -20.14 -5.16 -37.33
C ALA A 257 -19.20 -3.95 -37.50
N VAL A 258 -17.92 -4.18 -37.24
CA VAL A 258 -16.87 -3.16 -37.47
C VAL A 258 -16.81 -2.74 -38.94
N SER A 259 -17.21 -3.59 -39.88
CA SER A 259 -17.29 -3.22 -41.29
C SER A 259 -18.23 -2.05 -41.58
N ASP A 260 -19.30 -1.92 -40.80
CA ASP A 260 -20.35 -0.94 -41.06
C ASP A 260 -19.91 0.49 -40.73
N VAL A 261 -18.80 0.66 -39.99
CA VAL A 261 -18.24 1.99 -39.69
C VAL A 261 -17.54 2.63 -40.89
N ALA A 262 -17.33 1.88 -41.98
CA ALA A 262 -16.85 2.41 -43.26
C ALA A 262 -17.97 3.04 -44.11
N ASP A 263 -19.24 2.88 -43.73
CA ASP A 263 -20.34 3.57 -44.39
C ASP A 263 -20.21 5.09 -44.19
N SER A 264 -20.33 5.86 -45.28
CA SER A 264 -20.12 7.32 -45.28
C SER A 264 -21.16 8.09 -44.44
N SER A 265 -22.31 7.46 -44.16
CA SER A 265 -23.33 7.99 -43.27
C SER A 265 -22.98 7.79 -41.79
N VAL A 266 -22.08 6.87 -41.43
CA VAL A 266 -21.64 6.60 -40.06
C VAL A 266 -20.53 7.57 -39.66
N THR A 267 -20.55 8.04 -38.41
CA THR A 267 -19.47 8.82 -37.82
C THR A 267 -19.08 8.15 -36.52
N LEU A 268 -17.80 7.79 -36.41
CA LEU A 268 -17.21 7.23 -35.21
C LEU A 268 -16.81 8.36 -34.25
N VAL A 269 -17.06 8.17 -32.96
CA VAL A 269 -16.34 8.85 -31.89
C VAL A 269 -15.44 7.79 -31.26
N ASN A 270 -14.14 7.99 -31.36
CA ASN A 270 -13.14 6.99 -31.05
C ASN A 270 -12.57 7.20 -29.64
N ARG A 271 -11.71 6.29 -29.21
CA ARG A 271 -10.91 6.43 -28.00
C ARG A 271 -9.53 7.00 -28.30
N GLU A 272 -8.85 7.45 -27.25
CA GLU A 272 -7.48 7.92 -27.29
C GLU A 272 -6.55 6.86 -27.91
N GLU A 273 -5.53 7.32 -28.62
CA GLU A 273 -4.51 6.46 -29.19
C GLU A 273 -3.80 5.66 -28.09
N GLY A 274 -3.60 4.36 -28.32
CA GLY A 274 -3.02 3.44 -27.34
C GLY A 274 -4.02 2.82 -26.35
N SER A 275 -5.29 3.26 -26.34
CA SER A 275 -6.34 2.57 -25.56
C SER A 275 -6.61 1.15 -26.10
N GLY A 276 -6.96 0.22 -25.20
CA GLY A 276 -7.29 -1.16 -25.57
C GLY A 276 -8.43 -1.25 -26.58
N ALA A 277 -9.45 -0.41 -26.39
CA ALA A 277 -10.59 -0.29 -27.28
C ALA A 277 -10.21 0.07 -28.72
N ARG A 278 -9.32 1.05 -28.88
CA ARG A 278 -8.87 1.48 -30.20
C ARG A 278 -7.97 0.43 -30.85
N LEU A 279 -7.10 -0.22 -30.08
CA LEU A 279 -6.29 -1.33 -30.60
C LEU A 279 -7.16 -2.48 -31.11
N LEU A 280 -8.24 -2.82 -30.39
CA LEU A 280 -9.20 -3.82 -30.85
C LEU A 280 -9.92 -3.36 -32.12
N LEU A 281 -10.41 -2.12 -32.17
CA LEU A 281 -11.03 -1.55 -33.36
C LEU A 281 -10.09 -1.63 -34.57
N ASP A 282 -8.84 -1.21 -34.44
CA ASP A 282 -7.85 -1.20 -35.52
C ASP A 282 -7.52 -2.59 -36.03
N GLN A 283 -7.51 -3.58 -35.14
CA GLN A 283 -7.34 -4.97 -35.54
C GLN A 283 -8.56 -5.46 -36.33
N ARG A 284 -9.78 -5.14 -35.88
CA ARG A 284 -11.01 -5.56 -36.56
C ARG A 284 -11.20 -4.87 -37.90
N LEU A 285 -10.82 -3.59 -38.02
CA LEU A 285 -10.77 -2.86 -39.31
C LEU A 285 -9.78 -3.53 -40.27
N ARG A 286 -8.55 -3.82 -39.81
CA ARG A 286 -7.55 -4.53 -40.62
C ARG A 286 -8.02 -5.91 -41.06
N ALA A 287 -8.64 -6.68 -40.15
CA ALA A 287 -9.19 -8.00 -40.46
C ALA A 287 -10.33 -7.93 -41.50
N ALA A 288 -11.09 -6.82 -41.53
CA ALA A 288 -12.11 -6.54 -42.52
C ALA A 288 -11.57 -5.88 -43.82
N GLY A 289 -10.26 -5.66 -43.93
CA GLY A 289 -9.64 -4.99 -45.07
C GLY A 289 -9.94 -3.49 -45.19
N ILE A 290 -10.36 -2.86 -44.09
CA ILE A 290 -10.76 -1.45 -44.05
C ILE A 290 -9.59 -0.60 -43.56
N ASN A 291 -9.26 0.44 -44.32
CA ASN A 291 -8.28 1.43 -43.92
C ASN A 291 -8.94 2.45 -42.98
N TYR A 292 -8.28 2.82 -41.88
CA TYR A 292 -8.82 3.80 -40.93
C TYR A 292 -9.15 5.15 -41.58
N HIS A 293 -8.50 5.51 -42.70
CA HIS A 293 -8.83 6.71 -43.48
C HIS A 293 -10.23 6.68 -44.10
N GLN A 294 -10.83 5.50 -44.25
CA GLN A 294 -12.20 5.32 -44.76
C GLN A 294 -13.24 5.51 -43.66
N VAL A 295 -12.83 5.58 -42.38
CA VAL A 295 -13.72 5.71 -41.24
C VAL A 295 -13.87 7.18 -40.88
N ARG A 296 -15.06 7.73 -41.13
CA ARG A 296 -15.37 9.12 -40.79
C ARG A 296 -15.38 9.31 -39.27
N GLY A 297 -14.64 10.31 -38.79
CA GLY A 297 -14.52 10.60 -37.35
C GLY A 297 -13.48 9.74 -36.62
N TYR A 298 -12.66 8.96 -37.34
CA TYR A 298 -11.65 8.10 -36.70
C TYR A 298 -10.68 8.84 -35.75
N GLY A 299 -10.34 10.10 -36.07
CA GLY A 299 -9.51 10.96 -35.22
C GLY A 299 -10.27 11.78 -34.17
N THR A 300 -11.59 11.64 -34.09
CA THR A 300 -12.42 12.32 -33.08
C THR A 300 -12.35 11.52 -31.77
N ILE A 301 -11.99 12.18 -30.67
CA ILE A 301 -11.92 11.62 -29.31
C ILE A 301 -13.07 12.19 -28.48
#